data_AF-A0A1Q7INI6-F1
#
_entry.id   AF-A0A1Q7INI6-F1
#
_cell.length_a   1.000
_cell.length_b   1.000
_cell.length_c   1.000
_cell.angle_alpha   90.00
_cell.angle_beta   90.00
_cell.angle_gamma   90.00
#
_symmetry.space_group_name_H-M   'P 1'
#
loop_
_entity.id
_entity.type
_entity.pdbx_description
1 polymer ?
#
loop_
_entity_poly.entity_id
_entity_poly.type
_entity_poly.pdbx_seq_one_letter_code
_entity_poly.pdbx_strand_id
1 'polypeptide(L)'
;MKISEQSKAPAHADKIALPQALAGNVTAREKRSLSAAMARTFGRFDIPLRARLLGRLLASVGPLALKVVSGGVFAKYVRLARSPEIPVSFEDAARTTSGQVSELVRYVEQSNPKLIDKLLTALLRISRRRQRC
;
A
#
# COMPACT_ATOMS: atom_id res chain seq x y z
N MET A 1 -65.09 -14.27 -26.88
CA MET A 1 -64.09 -15.08 -26.16
C MET A 1 -63.04 -14.14 -25.56
N LYS A 2 -62.63 -14.44 -24.32
CA LYS A 2 -61.46 -13.93 -23.55
C LYS A 2 -61.49 -12.51 -22.95
N ILE A 3 -61.86 -12.55 -21.67
CA ILE A 3 -61.54 -11.77 -20.46
C ILE A 3 -60.08 -11.29 -20.26
N SER A 4 -59.98 -10.30 -19.36
CA SER A 4 -58.97 -10.04 -18.30
C SER A 4 -58.21 -8.72 -18.46
N GLU A 5 -58.53 -7.67 -17.70
CA GLU A 5 -58.26 -7.40 -16.26
C GLU A 5 -56.86 -6.81 -15.95
N GLN A 6 -56.91 -5.74 -15.17
CA GLN A 6 -55.99 -5.34 -14.10
C GLN A 6 -54.68 -4.59 -14.41
N SER A 7 -54.67 -3.35 -13.88
CA SER A 7 -53.67 -2.82 -12.93
C SER A 7 -52.31 -2.34 -13.44
N LYS A 8 -51.98 -1.06 -13.22
CA LYS A 8 -51.40 -0.52 -11.96
C LYS A 8 -50.55 0.72 -12.23
N ALA A 9 -50.59 1.61 -11.25
CA ALA A 9 -50.01 2.95 -11.12
C ALA A 9 -48.53 3.13 -11.51
N PRO A 10 -48.08 4.40 -11.67
CA PRO A 10 -46.78 4.77 -12.23
C PRO A 10 -45.69 4.83 -11.14
N ALA A 11 -44.48 4.39 -11.47
CA ALA A 11 -43.22 4.83 -10.87
C ALA A 11 -42.10 3.96 -11.46
N HIS A 12 -41.10 4.59 -12.07
CA HIS A 12 -39.78 4.68 -11.43
C HIS A 12 -38.90 5.56 -12.30
N ALA A 13 -38.56 6.71 -11.73
CA ALA A 13 -37.49 7.55 -12.21
C ALA A 13 -36.23 6.68 -12.36
N ASP A 14 -35.80 6.47 -13.60
CA ASP A 14 -34.49 5.95 -13.95
C ASP A 14 -33.43 6.98 -13.55
N LYS A 15 -33.17 7.04 -12.24
CA LYS A 15 -31.97 7.63 -11.70
C LYS A 15 -30.85 6.65 -12.05
N ILE A 16 -30.26 6.85 -13.23
CA ILE A 16 -29.03 6.19 -13.67
C ILE A 16 -27.98 6.47 -12.59
N ALA A 17 -27.90 5.56 -11.62
CA ALA A 17 -26.90 5.55 -10.58
C ALA A 17 -25.71 4.74 -11.10
N LEU A 18 -24.85 5.40 -11.86
CA LEU A 18 -23.44 5.04 -11.98
C LEU A 18 -22.64 6.35 -11.92
N PRO A 19 -21.43 6.40 -11.31
CA PRO A 19 -20.59 5.26 -10.94
C PRO A 19 -19.90 5.43 -9.56
N GLN A 20 -20.29 4.60 -8.57
CA GLN A 20 -19.42 4.39 -7.38
C GLN A 20 -18.08 3.72 -7.76
N ALA A 21 -17.99 3.12 -8.95
CA ALA A 21 -16.76 2.58 -9.52
C ALA A 21 -15.74 3.66 -9.94
N LEU A 22 -16.15 4.92 -10.15
CA LEU A 22 -15.23 6.01 -10.50
C LEU A 22 -14.53 6.60 -9.26
N ALA A 23 -15.20 6.66 -8.11
CA ALA A 23 -14.53 7.09 -6.88
C ALA A 23 -13.44 6.09 -6.44
N GLY A 24 -13.70 4.79 -6.66
CA GLY A 24 -12.72 3.73 -6.44
C GLY A 24 -11.55 3.76 -7.42
N ASN A 25 -11.77 4.14 -8.68
CA ASN A 25 -10.70 4.17 -9.67
C ASN A 25 -9.82 5.44 -9.60
N VAL A 26 -10.35 6.58 -9.14
CA VAL A 26 -9.54 7.79 -8.91
C VAL A 26 -8.63 7.61 -7.70
N THR A 27 -9.16 7.10 -6.58
CA THR A 27 -8.35 6.79 -5.40
C THR A 27 -7.38 5.64 -5.64
N ALA A 28 -7.75 4.61 -6.43
CA ALA A 28 -6.83 3.54 -6.82
C ALA A 28 -5.76 4.02 -7.83
N ARG A 29 -6.04 5.02 -8.67
CA ARG A 29 -5.08 5.60 -9.62
C ARG A 29 -4.08 6.55 -8.93
N GLU A 30 -4.54 7.33 -7.95
CA GLU A 30 -3.67 8.10 -7.05
C GLU A 30 -2.84 7.19 -6.12
N LYS A 31 -3.43 6.15 -5.53
CA LYS A 31 -2.69 5.13 -4.74
C LYS A 31 -1.67 4.35 -5.60
N ARG A 32 -2.01 4.05 -6.86
CA ARG A 32 -1.05 3.52 -7.84
C ARG A 32 0.14 4.47 -8.06
N SER A 33 -0.05 5.78 -7.92
CA SER A 33 1.03 6.75 -8.10
C SER A 33 2.04 6.70 -6.95
N LEU A 34 1.60 6.47 -5.71
CA LEU A 34 2.48 6.50 -4.56
C LEU A 34 3.32 5.23 -4.41
N SER A 35 2.70 4.05 -4.51
CA SER A 35 3.43 2.77 -4.57
C SER A 35 4.48 2.73 -5.69
N ALA A 36 4.13 3.20 -6.89
CA ALA A 36 5.07 3.31 -8.01
C ALA A 36 6.14 4.38 -7.78
N ALA A 37 5.79 5.53 -7.21
CA ALA A 37 6.75 6.59 -6.88
C ALA A 37 7.76 6.12 -5.83
N MET A 38 7.29 5.45 -4.78
CA MET A 38 8.14 4.86 -3.72
C MET A 38 9.06 3.77 -4.27
N ALA A 39 8.56 2.91 -5.17
CA ALA A 39 9.38 1.91 -5.82
C ALA A 39 10.49 2.52 -6.71
N ARG A 40 10.17 3.61 -7.43
CA ARG A 40 11.14 4.35 -8.26
C ARG A 40 12.19 5.06 -7.42
N THR A 41 11.79 5.70 -6.31
CA THR A 41 12.72 6.39 -5.41
C THR A 41 13.57 5.39 -4.60
N PHE A 42 13.03 4.21 -4.28
CA PHE A 42 13.77 3.16 -3.58
C PHE A 42 15.05 2.75 -4.29
N GLY A 43 15.02 2.64 -5.62
CA GLY A 43 16.21 2.34 -6.42
C GLY A 43 17.29 3.42 -6.38
N ARG A 44 16.95 4.64 -5.96
CA ARG A 44 17.87 5.78 -5.84
C ARG A 44 18.46 5.93 -4.43
N PHE A 45 17.99 5.16 -3.46
CA PHE A 45 18.46 5.23 -2.08
C PHE A 45 19.71 4.38 -1.87
N ASP A 46 20.64 4.88 -1.03
CA ASP A 46 21.74 4.07 -0.53
C ASP A 46 21.22 2.85 0.24
N ILE A 47 22.01 1.77 0.24
CA ILE A 47 21.67 0.51 0.93
C ILE A 47 21.25 0.73 2.39
N PRO A 48 21.90 1.58 3.21
CA PRO A 48 21.47 1.79 4.59
C PRO A 48 20.11 2.49 4.70
N LEU A 49 19.78 3.36 3.75
CA LEU A 49 18.47 4.04 3.72
C LEU A 49 17.37 3.09 3.25
N ARG A 50 17.67 2.22 2.26
CA ARG A 50 16.79 1.13 1.82
C ARG A 50 16.45 0.20 2.98
N ALA A 51 17.44 -0.20 3.77
CA ALA A 51 17.25 -1.06 4.93
C ALA A 51 16.33 -0.43 6.00
N ARG A 52 16.56 0.84 6.35
CA ARG A 52 15.71 1.56 7.32
C ARG A 52 14.27 1.74 6.83
N LEU A 53 14.12 2.09 5.56
CA LEU A 53 12.81 2.22 4.92
C LEU A 53 12.04 0.89 4.97
N LEU A 54 12.69 -0.19 4.55
CA LEU A 54 12.10 -1.53 4.62
C LEU A 54 11.76 -1.91 6.06
N GLY A 55 12.66 -1.68 7.02
CA GLY A 55 12.43 -2.00 8.42
C GLY A 55 11.15 -1.38 8.98
N ARG A 56 10.85 -0.13 8.61
CA ARG A 56 9.63 0.57 9.04
C ARG A 56 8.38 0.16 8.29
N LEU A 57 8.51 -0.10 6.98
CA LEU A 57 7.41 -0.65 6.19
C LEU A 57 7.01 -2.01 6.74
N LEU A 58 7.98 -2.89 6.98
CA LEU A 58 7.74 -4.24 7.48
C LEU A 58 7.22 -4.24 8.91
N ALA A 59 7.68 -3.32 9.78
CA ALA A 59 7.10 -3.13 11.11
C ALA A 59 5.62 -2.69 11.09
N SER A 60 5.19 -2.04 10.00
CA SER A 60 3.81 -1.60 9.80
C SER A 60 2.93 -2.71 9.21
N VAL A 61 3.52 -3.85 8.84
CA VAL A 61 2.87 -4.95 8.13
C VAL A 61 2.71 -6.12 9.09
N GLY A 62 1.49 -6.65 9.18
CA GLY A 62 1.19 -7.75 10.09
C GLY A 62 1.97 -9.03 9.72
N PRO A 63 2.21 -9.94 10.68
CA PRO A 63 2.99 -11.15 10.46
C PRO A 63 2.42 -12.07 9.38
N LEU A 64 1.09 -12.07 9.18
CA LEU A 64 0.46 -12.82 8.09
C LEU A 64 0.84 -12.25 6.73
N ALA A 65 0.80 -10.92 6.58
CA ALA A 65 1.13 -10.26 5.33
C ALA A 65 2.61 -10.41 4.97
N LEU A 66 3.53 -10.38 5.95
CA LEU A 66 4.95 -10.64 5.71
C LEU A 66 5.23 -12.02 5.09
N LYS A 67 4.35 -13.01 5.32
CA LYS A 67 4.48 -14.35 4.72
C LYS A 67 4.05 -14.42 3.26
N VAL A 68 3.14 -13.55 2.81
CA VAL A 68 2.50 -13.66 1.49
C VAL A 68 2.88 -12.52 0.55
N VAL A 69 3.06 -11.31 1.08
CA VAL A 69 3.41 -10.13 0.28
C VAL A 69 4.74 -10.33 -0.41
N SER A 70 4.81 -9.94 -1.69
CA SER A 70 6.02 -10.03 -2.50
C SER A 70 6.55 -11.45 -2.64
N GLY A 71 5.66 -12.44 -2.66
CA GLY A 71 6.01 -13.86 -2.75
C GLY A 71 6.66 -14.44 -1.49
N GLY A 72 6.49 -13.79 -0.34
CA GLY A 72 7.03 -14.26 0.94
C GLY A 72 8.52 -13.96 1.14
N VAL A 73 9.11 -13.08 0.33
CA VAL A 73 10.52 -12.63 0.46
C VAL A 73 10.81 -12.03 1.84
N PHE A 74 9.78 -11.49 2.49
CA PHE A 74 9.88 -10.90 3.84
C PHE A 74 9.50 -11.86 4.98
N ALA A 75 9.24 -13.14 4.69
CA ALA A 75 8.75 -14.11 5.69
C ALA A 75 9.73 -14.33 6.86
N LYS A 76 11.03 -14.12 6.63
CA LYS A 76 12.04 -14.19 7.72
C LYS A 76 11.85 -13.16 8.82
N TYR A 77 11.17 -12.06 8.54
CA TYR A 77 10.92 -10.98 9.51
C TYR A 77 9.61 -11.18 10.30
N VAL A 78 8.88 -12.27 10.09
CA VAL A 78 7.59 -12.54 10.76
C VAL A 78 7.70 -12.51 12.28
N ARG A 79 8.81 -13.01 12.84
CA ARG A 79 9.06 -12.98 14.30
C ARG A 79 9.27 -11.57 14.84
N LEU A 80 9.65 -10.64 13.98
CA LEU A 80 9.93 -9.23 14.29
C LEU A 80 8.76 -8.31 13.93
N ALA A 81 7.64 -8.83 13.41
CA ALA A 81 6.48 -8.06 12.97
C ALA A 81 5.81 -7.23 14.09
N ARG A 82 6.11 -7.53 15.36
CA ARG A 82 5.61 -6.79 16.53
C ARG A 82 6.61 -5.76 17.06
N SER A 83 7.80 -5.69 16.47
CA SER A 83 8.82 -4.72 16.85
C SER A 83 8.51 -3.36 16.20
N PRO A 84 8.76 -2.24 16.90
CA PRO A 84 8.53 -0.89 16.36
C PRO A 84 9.43 -0.58 15.16
N GLU A 85 10.55 -1.29 15.04
CA GLU A 85 11.46 -1.24 13.90
C GLU A 85 12.02 -2.64 13.66
N ILE A 86 11.96 -3.10 12.41
CA ILE A 86 12.54 -4.38 12.02
C ILE A 86 13.96 -4.14 11.50
N PRO A 87 15.01 -4.72 12.13
CA PRO A 87 16.36 -4.64 11.60
C PRO A 87 16.46 -5.46 10.30
N VAL A 88 16.42 -4.77 9.17
CA VAL A 88 16.65 -5.36 7.84
C VAL A 88 18.15 -5.34 7.55
N SER A 89 18.72 -6.50 7.21
CA SER A 89 20.12 -6.60 6.82
C SER A 89 20.38 -5.79 5.54
N PHE A 90 21.57 -5.20 5.41
CA PHE A 90 21.98 -4.49 4.20
C PHE A 90 21.96 -5.40 2.96
N GLU A 91 22.30 -6.68 3.14
CA GLU A 91 22.26 -7.66 2.06
C GLU A 91 20.82 -7.86 1.54
N ASP A 92 19.85 -7.87 2.46
CA ASP A 92 18.44 -8.01 2.13
C ASP A 92 17.88 -6.75 1.49
N ALA A 93 18.28 -5.59 2.00
CA ALA A 93 17.93 -4.30 1.41
C ALA A 93 18.48 -4.16 -0.02
N ALA A 94 19.68 -4.68 -0.30
CA ALA A 94 20.28 -4.68 -1.61
C ALA A 94 19.54 -5.62 -2.58
N ARG A 95 19.20 -6.83 -2.13
CA ARG A 95 18.46 -7.84 -2.92
C ARG A 95 17.00 -7.49 -3.17
N THR A 96 16.40 -6.67 -2.32
CA THR A 96 14.99 -6.29 -2.47
C THR A 96 14.79 -5.48 -3.75
N THR A 97 13.85 -5.89 -4.59
CA THR A 97 13.57 -5.22 -5.88
C THR A 97 12.53 -4.11 -5.74
N SER A 98 12.52 -3.17 -6.68
CA SER A 98 11.51 -2.10 -6.72
C SER A 98 10.08 -2.66 -6.84
N GLY A 99 9.89 -3.76 -7.57
CA GLY A 99 8.60 -4.46 -7.66
C GLY A 99 8.11 -4.98 -6.31
N GLN A 100 8.99 -5.60 -5.53
CA GLN A 100 8.68 -6.08 -4.18
C GLN A 100 8.32 -4.92 -3.23
N VAL A 101 9.00 -3.77 -3.37
CA VAL A 101 8.66 -2.56 -2.61
C VAL A 101 7.31 -1.99 -3.04
N SER A 102 7.04 -1.93 -4.34
CA SER A 102 5.75 -1.45 -4.86
C SER A 102 4.59 -2.27 -4.31
N GLU A 103 4.75 -3.60 -4.26
CA GLU A 103 3.71 -4.50 -3.75
C GLU A 103 3.53 -4.35 -2.23
N LEU A 104 4.62 -4.21 -1.49
CA LEU A 104 4.60 -3.94 -0.05
C LEU A 104 3.89 -2.62 0.29
N VAL A 105 4.26 -1.54 -0.41
CA VAL A 105 3.64 -0.21 -0.22
C VAL A 105 2.17 -0.25 -0.59
N ARG A 106 1.81 -0.92 -1.69
CA ARG A 106 0.40 -1.12 -2.09
C ARG A 106 -0.40 -1.85 -1.01
N TYR A 107 0.17 -2.89 -0.41
CA TYR A 107 -0.47 -3.60 0.69
C TYR A 107 -0.71 -2.69 1.91
N VAL A 108 0.28 -1.90 2.30
CA VAL A 108 0.15 -0.95 3.43
C VAL A 108 -0.88 0.14 3.13
N GLU A 109 -0.91 0.67 1.91
CA GLU A 109 -1.91 1.66 1.47
C GLU A 109 -3.35 1.13 1.50
N GLN A 110 -3.53 -0.15 1.19
CA GLN A 110 -4.83 -0.83 1.23
C GLN A 110 -5.25 -1.17 2.66
N SER A 111 -4.29 -1.60 3.49
CA SER A 111 -4.57 -2.08 4.84
C SER A 111 -4.75 -0.93 5.84
N ASN A 112 -3.93 0.12 5.73
CA ASN A 112 -4.04 1.30 6.59
C ASN A 112 -3.39 2.53 5.93
N PRO A 113 -4.19 3.40 5.27
CA PRO A 113 -3.65 4.57 4.57
C PRO A 113 -2.95 5.57 5.50
N LYS A 114 -3.36 5.66 6.78
CA LYS A 114 -2.76 6.59 7.76
C LYS A 114 -1.31 6.22 8.12
N LEU A 115 -0.89 4.96 7.91
CA LEU A 115 0.50 4.53 8.17
C LEU A 115 1.47 5.07 7.13
N ILE A 116 1.01 5.28 5.91
CA ILE A 116 1.83 5.80 4.81
C ILE A 116 2.24 7.25 5.08
N ASP A 117 1.31 8.10 5.51
CA ASP A 117 1.60 9.50 5.85
C ASP A 117 2.62 9.61 6.98
N LYS A 118 2.46 8.76 8.01
CA LYS A 118 3.41 8.66 9.13
C LYS A 118 4.78 8.20 8.67
N LEU A 119 4.83 7.19 7.80
CA LEU A 119 6.07 6.65 7.26
C LEU A 119 6.80 7.69 6.41
N LEU A 120 6.12 8.37 5.48
CA LEU A 120 6.68 9.42 4.65
C LEU A 120 7.23 10.58 5.50
N THR A 121 6.45 11.03 6.48
CA THR A 121 6.89 12.06 7.44
C THR A 121 8.15 11.62 8.18
N ALA A 122 8.19 10.35 8.62
CA ALA A 122 9.33 9.84 9.37
C ALA A 122 10.59 9.65 8.49
N LEU A 123 10.43 9.31 7.21
CA LEU A 123 11.51 9.23 6.22
C LEU A 123 12.07 10.60 5.84
N LEU A 124 11.19 11.60 5.65
CA LEU A 124 11.61 12.99 5.41
C LEU A 124 12.42 13.54 6.58
N ARG A 125 12.08 13.16 7.82
CA ARG A 125 12.89 13.52 8.99
C ARG A 125 14.27 12.85 8.99
N ILE A 126 14.36 11.58 8.59
CA ILE A 126 15.65 10.86 8.56
C ILE A 126 16.56 11.41 7.47
N SER A 127 16.03 11.59 6.26
CA SER A 127 16.79 12.16 5.14
C SER A 127 17.33 13.55 5.46
N ARG A 128 16.52 14.41 6.10
CA ARG A 128 16.97 15.73 6.58
C ARG A 128 18.04 15.68 7.66
N ARG A 129 17.99 14.71 8.59
CA ARG A 129 19.04 14.56 9.62
C ARG A 129 20.38 14.15 9.03
N ARG A 130 20.39 13.38 7.94
CA ARG A 130 21.62 12.97 7.25
C ARG A 130 22.24 14.08 6.39
N GLN A 131 21.48 15.08 5.97
CA GLN A 131 22.00 16.23 5.19
C GLN A 131 22.63 17.32 6.09
N ARG A 132 22.45 17.23 7.42
CA ARG A 132 23.00 18.19 8.39
C ARG A 132 24.26 17.69 9.11
N CYS A 133 24.74 16.50 8.76
CA CYS A 133 26.01 15.95 9.23
C CYS A 133 26.91 15.77 8.01
#